data_AF-A0A0P9XT85-F1
#
_entry.id   AF-A0A0P9XT85-F1
#
_cell.length_a   1.000
_cell.length_b   1.000
_cell.length_c   1.000
_cell.angle_alpha   90.00
_cell.angle_beta   90.00
_cell.angle_gamma   90.00
#
_symmetry.space_group_name_H-M   'P 1'
#
loop_
_entity.id
_entity.type
_entity.pdbx_description
1 polymer ?
#
loop_
_entity_poly.entity_id
_entity_poly.type
_entity_poly.pdbx_seq_one_letter_code
_entity_poly.pdbx_strand_id
1 'polypeptide(L)'
;MSPQEQQIWAGGMLAKMLPDGIFAGERVALFLRADSNLYHSVDNRWLSLAFYDLFSPFLEQLPRLQAQAPTIIVAPAQVLRALALAVLDGQIQLDVKKVISVAEVLDAQDRQLLNTVFREVGEVYQATEGFLAATCAHGTLHLNEEFVHIEPQWLDEHRFTPLITDFTRSTQPIVRYRLDDVLVRQSEPCACGQHSMAIARIEGRRDDQLLLPDQQGGMQIIFADLCSRAIANALPLTSDYRLIQLSKTRLQLIADCTQAELEHGGRQLVTLFAQQGIATDKLEWQLTVQAVMPNFDRKRRRIVRQAEA
;
A
#
# COMPACT_ATOMS: atom_id res chain seq x y z
N MET A 1 24.40 -4.96 -2.29
CA MET A 1 24.34 -4.96 -0.82
C MET A 1 25.41 -5.90 -0.30
N SER A 2 26.38 -5.40 0.44
CA SER A 2 27.38 -6.22 1.13
C SER A 2 26.73 -7.07 2.23
N PRO A 3 27.35 -8.17 2.69
CA PRO A 3 26.79 -8.99 3.78
C PRO A 3 26.50 -8.20 5.06
N GLN A 4 27.34 -7.22 5.41
CA GLN A 4 27.14 -6.37 6.59
C GLN A 4 25.92 -5.46 6.44
N GLU A 5 25.71 -4.85 5.27
CA GLU A 5 24.51 -4.03 4.98
C GLU A 5 23.24 -4.87 5.05
N GLN A 6 23.30 -6.13 4.59
CA GLN A 6 22.17 -7.07 4.68
C GLN A 6 21.82 -7.39 6.14
N GLN A 7 22.82 -7.57 7.01
CA GLN A 7 22.61 -7.84 8.45
C GLN A 7 22.00 -6.64 9.19
N ILE A 8 22.47 -5.42 8.91
CA ILE A 8 21.90 -4.19 9.50
C ILE A 8 20.42 -4.05 9.11
N TRP A 9 20.13 -4.23 7.81
CA TRP A 9 18.77 -4.20 7.30
C TRP A 9 17.88 -5.26 7.96
N ALA A 10 18.35 -6.51 8.03
CA ALA A 10 17.62 -7.61 8.65
C ALA A 10 17.36 -7.35 10.14
N GLY A 11 18.36 -6.89 10.89
CA GLY A 11 18.22 -6.54 12.29
C GLY A 11 17.19 -5.42 12.52
N GLY A 12 17.24 -4.36 11.71
CA GLY A 12 16.25 -3.27 11.78
C GLY A 12 14.83 -3.71 11.44
N MET A 13 14.67 -4.56 10.42
CA MET A 13 13.38 -5.13 10.04
C MET A 13 12.81 -6.01 11.16
N LEU A 14 13.59 -6.96 11.69
CA LEU A 14 13.14 -7.86 12.74
C LEU A 14 12.79 -7.11 14.03
N ALA A 15 13.59 -6.12 14.42
CA ALA A 15 13.35 -5.31 15.61
C ALA A 15 12.03 -4.54 15.55
N LYS A 16 11.59 -4.12 14.34
CA LYS A 16 10.36 -3.34 14.17
C LYS A 16 9.14 -4.20 13.84
N MET A 17 9.32 -5.31 13.14
CA MET A 17 8.22 -6.08 12.56
C MET A 17 7.72 -7.25 13.40
N LEU A 18 8.53 -7.76 14.34
CA LEU A 18 8.11 -8.84 15.23
C LEU A 18 7.36 -8.28 16.45
N PRO A 19 6.04 -8.52 16.59
CA PRO A 19 5.23 -7.90 17.64
C PRO A 19 5.64 -8.34 19.05
N ASP A 20 6.01 -9.61 19.21
CA ASP A 20 6.34 -10.24 20.50
C ASP A 20 7.87 -10.46 20.66
N GLY A 21 8.68 -9.85 19.79
CA GLY A 21 10.14 -10.02 19.75
C GLY A 21 10.62 -11.33 19.11
N ILE A 22 11.95 -11.49 19.04
CA ILE A 22 12.59 -12.55 18.23
C ILE A 22 12.48 -13.96 18.82
N PHE A 23 12.13 -14.10 20.10
CA PHE A 23 12.03 -15.39 20.78
C PHE A 23 10.62 -15.99 20.78
N ALA A 24 9.65 -15.32 20.15
CA ALA A 24 8.23 -15.69 20.19
C ALA A 24 7.84 -16.89 19.29
N GLY A 25 8.77 -17.42 18.49
CA GLY A 25 8.46 -18.56 17.60
C GLY A 25 7.65 -18.15 16.38
N GLU A 26 7.94 -16.98 15.81
CA GLU A 26 7.18 -16.39 14.71
C GLU A 26 7.36 -17.19 13.42
N ARG A 27 6.25 -17.41 12.71
CA ARG A 27 6.20 -18.11 11.42
C ARG A 27 5.73 -17.11 10.38
N VAL A 28 6.63 -16.67 9.51
CA VAL A 28 6.39 -15.59 8.57
C VAL A 28 6.14 -16.16 7.18
N ALA A 29 4.97 -15.89 6.60
CA ALA A 29 4.71 -16.12 5.19
C ALA A 29 5.06 -14.86 4.38
N LEU A 30 5.96 -15.00 3.40
CA LEU A 30 6.45 -13.92 2.55
C LEU A 30 5.93 -14.11 1.13
N PHE A 31 5.00 -13.28 0.69
CA PHE A 31 4.54 -13.23 -0.69
C PHE A 31 5.35 -12.18 -1.47
N LEU A 32 6.30 -12.63 -2.28
CA LEU A 32 7.25 -11.76 -2.98
C LEU A 32 7.46 -12.25 -4.42
N ARG A 33 7.92 -11.37 -5.32
CA ARG A 33 8.14 -11.72 -6.74
C ARG A 33 9.35 -12.63 -6.96
N ALA A 34 10.34 -12.51 -6.10
CA ALA A 34 11.57 -13.26 -6.21
C ALA A 34 12.05 -13.61 -4.81
N ASP A 35 12.46 -14.86 -4.67
CA ASP A 35 13.14 -15.30 -3.48
C ASP A 35 14.52 -14.64 -3.43
N SER A 36 14.94 -14.21 -2.24
CA SER A 36 16.24 -13.57 -2.08
C SER A 36 16.96 -14.18 -0.89
N ASN A 37 18.27 -14.41 -1.06
CA ASN A 37 19.13 -15.00 -0.03
C ASN A 37 19.14 -14.22 1.30
N LEU A 38 18.65 -12.97 1.29
CA LEU A 38 18.43 -12.15 2.49
C LEU A 38 17.55 -12.87 3.53
N TYR A 39 16.48 -13.54 3.09
CA TYR A 39 15.47 -14.13 3.98
C TYR A 39 15.85 -15.52 4.50
N HIS A 40 16.60 -16.31 3.72
CA HIS A 40 17.09 -17.62 4.17
C HIS A 40 18.13 -17.55 5.30
N SER A 41 18.79 -16.40 5.46
CA SER A 41 19.88 -16.23 6.42
C SER A 41 19.44 -16.04 7.88
N VAL A 42 18.14 -15.88 8.14
CA VAL A 42 17.59 -15.55 9.47
C VAL A 42 16.79 -16.70 10.12
N ASP A 43 16.62 -17.82 9.41
CA ASP A 43 15.91 -18.98 9.94
C ASP A 43 16.60 -19.55 11.18
N ASN A 44 15.84 -19.71 12.25
CA ASN A 44 16.31 -20.29 13.51
C ASN A 44 15.15 -20.92 14.31
N ARG A 45 15.44 -21.43 15.51
CA ARG A 45 14.43 -22.11 16.36
C ARG A 45 13.21 -21.22 16.69
N TRP A 46 13.37 -19.91 16.67
CA TRP A 46 12.35 -18.94 17.09
C TRP A 46 11.77 -18.10 15.95
N LEU A 47 12.24 -18.30 14.71
CA LEU A 47 11.78 -17.58 13.54
C LEU A 47 11.92 -18.48 12.31
N SER A 48 10.82 -18.71 11.59
CA SER A 48 10.82 -19.46 10.33
C SER A 48 10.17 -18.64 9.20
N LEU A 49 10.83 -18.58 8.05
CA LEU A 49 10.36 -17.84 6.88
C LEU A 49 9.92 -18.83 5.78
N ALA A 50 8.72 -18.62 5.24
CA ALA A 50 8.19 -19.40 4.13
C ALA A 50 7.88 -18.49 2.95
N PHE A 51 8.53 -18.73 1.81
CA PHE A 51 8.31 -17.98 0.58
C PHE A 51 7.11 -18.52 -0.22
N TYR A 52 6.31 -17.58 -0.71
CA TYR A 52 5.16 -17.75 -1.61
C TYR A 52 5.36 -16.89 -2.86
N ASP A 53 5.29 -17.54 -4.02
CA ASP A 53 5.59 -16.91 -5.30
C ASP A 53 4.36 -16.18 -5.85
N LEU A 54 4.52 -14.90 -6.16
CA LEU A 54 3.46 -14.10 -6.78
C LEU A 54 3.12 -14.52 -8.22
N PHE A 55 4.00 -15.25 -8.91
CA PHE A 55 3.74 -15.79 -10.24
C PHE A 55 2.99 -17.12 -10.21
N SER A 56 2.96 -17.80 -9.07
CA SER A 56 2.24 -19.06 -8.90
C SER A 56 0.74 -18.82 -8.68
N PRO A 57 -0.14 -19.74 -9.11
CA PRO A 57 -1.59 -19.58 -8.92
C PRO A 57 -1.95 -19.40 -7.45
N PHE A 58 -2.65 -18.32 -7.12
CA PHE A 58 -2.96 -17.94 -5.73
C PHE A 58 -3.74 -19.03 -4.98
N LEU A 59 -4.77 -19.60 -5.60
CA LEU A 59 -5.63 -20.62 -4.98
C LEU A 59 -4.85 -21.90 -4.63
N GLU A 60 -3.84 -22.27 -5.43
CA GLU A 60 -3.02 -23.46 -5.18
C GLU A 60 -2.08 -23.28 -3.98
N GLN A 61 -1.80 -22.03 -3.60
CA GLN A 61 -0.94 -21.71 -2.46
C GLN A 61 -1.69 -21.74 -1.11
N LEU A 62 -3.03 -21.63 -1.12
CA LEU A 62 -3.85 -21.55 0.11
C LEU A 62 -3.71 -22.77 1.03
N PRO A 63 -3.76 -24.04 0.55
CA PRO A 63 -3.61 -25.20 1.43
C PRO A 63 -2.24 -25.25 2.12
N ARG A 64 -1.17 -24.87 1.39
CA ARG A 64 0.18 -24.78 1.95
C ARG A 64 0.29 -23.67 2.99
N LEU A 65 -0.34 -22.51 2.74
CA LEU A 65 -0.41 -21.41 3.70
C LEU A 65 -1.11 -21.82 4.99
N GLN A 66 -2.26 -22.47 4.88
CA GLN A 66 -2.99 -22.95 6.06
C GLN A 66 -2.20 -24.00 6.84
N ALA A 67 -1.56 -24.96 6.16
CA ALA A 67 -0.73 -25.98 6.80
C ALA A 67 0.51 -25.39 7.49
N GLN A 68 1.10 -24.33 6.92
CA GLN A 68 2.21 -23.60 7.52
C GLN A 68 1.79 -22.77 8.76
N ALA A 69 0.49 -22.47 8.90
CA ALA A 69 -0.10 -21.76 10.02
C ALA A 69 0.69 -20.49 10.42
N PRO A 70 0.89 -19.53 9.52
CA PRO A 70 1.70 -18.35 9.78
C PRO A 70 1.13 -17.52 10.93
N THR A 71 2.02 -16.95 11.74
CA THR A 71 1.66 -15.91 12.71
C THR A 71 1.76 -14.52 12.10
N ILE A 72 2.58 -14.34 11.07
CA ILE A 72 2.76 -13.09 10.34
C ILE A 72 2.68 -13.35 8.84
N ILE A 73 1.96 -12.50 8.10
CA ILE A 73 1.97 -12.50 6.63
C ILE A 73 2.48 -11.17 6.14
N VAL A 74 3.50 -11.20 5.28
CA VAL A 74 4.04 -10.01 4.61
C VAL A 74 3.75 -10.16 3.12
N ALA A 75 2.98 -9.23 2.55
CA ALA A 75 2.56 -9.34 1.15
C ALA A 75 2.17 -7.97 0.57
N PRO A 76 2.14 -7.84 -0.78
CA PRO A 76 1.47 -6.72 -1.43
C PRO A 76 0.04 -6.53 -0.96
N ALA A 77 -0.44 -5.27 -0.89
CA ALA A 77 -1.78 -4.93 -0.45
C ALA A 77 -2.87 -5.75 -1.17
N GLN A 78 -2.73 -5.95 -2.49
CA GLN A 78 -3.69 -6.75 -3.26
C GLN A 78 -3.74 -8.24 -2.86
N VAL A 79 -2.61 -8.81 -2.41
CA VAL A 79 -2.53 -10.21 -1.96
C VAL A 79 -3.15 -10.33 -0.57
N LEU A 80 -2.86 -9.38 0.33
CA LEU A 80 -3.51 -9.33 1.63
C LEU A 80 -5.03 -9.21 1.49
N ARG A 81 -5.51 -8.36 0.56
CA ARG A 81 -6.94 -8.25 0.22
C ARG A 81 -7.50 -9.59 -0.22
N ALA A 82 -6.84 -10.28 -1.15
CA ALA A 82 -7.30 -11.58 -1.64
C ALA A 82 -7.33 -12.65 -0.53
N LEU A 83 -6.36 -12.64 0.39
CA LEU A 83 -6.36 -13.51 1.56
C LEU A 83 -7.52 -13.20 2.51
N ALA A 84 -7.80 -11.92 2.77
CA ALA A 84 -8.94 -11.51 3.59
C ALA A 84 -10.27 -11.99 2.98
N LEU A 85 -10.44 -11.81 1.67
CA LEU A 85 -11.63 -12.32 0.95
C LEU A 85 -11.73 -13.84 1.03
N ALA A 86 -10.63 -14.58 0.82
CA ALA A 86 -10.62 -16.03 0.94
C ALA A 86 -10.97 -16.52 2.36
N VAL A 87 -10.59 -15.78 3.40
CA VAL A 87 -11.00 -16.07 4.79
C VAL A 87 -12.50 -15.81 4.99
N LEU A 88 -13.01 -14.67 4.51
CA LEU A 88 -14.44 -14.32 4.61
C LEU A 88 -15.33 -15.31 3.84
N ASP A 89 -14.86 -15.80 2.69
CA ASP A 89 -15.54 -16.79 1.86
C ASP A 89 -15.40 -18.23 2.43
N GLY A 90 -14.67 -18.42 3.53
CA GLY A 90 -14.45 -19.73 4.16
C GLY A 90 -13.55 -20.68 3.38
N GLN A 91 -12.80 -20.17 2.38
CA GLN A 91 -11.86 -20.97 1.57
C GLN A 91 -10.60 -21.34 2.35
N ILE A 92 -10.20 -20.51 3.31
CA ILE A 92 -9.03 -20.72 4.17
C ILE A 92 -9.31 -20.25 5.59
N GLN A 93 -8.74 -20.91 6.57
CA GLN A 93 -8.73 -20.48 7.97
C GLN A 93 -7.32 -20.04 8.37
N LEU A 94 -7.20 -18.81 8.85
CA LEU A 94 -5.93 -18.21 9.25
C LEU A 94 -6.04 -17.62 10.64
N ASP A 95 -5.15 -18.01 11.54
CA ASP A 95 -4.99 -17.39 12.87
C ASP A 95 -3.69 -16.56 12.90
N VAL A 96 -3.74 -15.43 12.19
CA VAL A 96 -2.59 -14.54 11.97
C VAL A 96 -2.62 -13.41 12.98
N LYS A 97 -1.50 -13.20 13.69
CA LYS A 97 -1.34 -12.09 14.63
C LYS A 97 -1.29 -10.75 13.88
N LYS A 98 -0.51 -10.70 12.80
CA LYS A 98 -0.24 -9.47 12.07
C LYS A 98 -0.07 -9.71 10.58
N VAL A 99 -0.72 -8.86 9.78
CA VAL A 99 -0.39 -8.74 8.35
C VAL A 99 0.38 -7.45 8.12
N ILE A 100 1.35 -7.49 7.20
CA ILE A 100 2.23 -6.35 6.89
C ILE A 100 2.17 -6.10 5.39
N SER A 101 1.57 -4.97 5.02
CA SER A 101 1.53 -4.53 3.63
C SER A 101 2.90 -3.98 3.19
N VAL A 102 3.36 -4.41 2.02
CA VAL A 102 4.61 -3.99 1.38
C VAL A 102 4.37 -3.70 -0.10
N ALA A 103 5.34 -3.06 -0.76
CA ALA A 103 5.45 -2.88 -2.21
C ALA A 103 4.35 -2.08 -2.94
N GLU A 104 3.16 -1.93 -2.34
CA GLU A 104 1.99 -1.23 -2.83
C GLU A 104 1.42 -0.32 -1.72
N VAL A 105 0.75 0.75 -2.13
CA VAL A 105 0.00 1.60 -1.19
C VAL A 105 -1.14 0.78 -0.60
N LEU A 106 -1.24 0.73 0.73
CA LEU A 106 -2.41 0.18 1.40
C LEU A 106 -3.48 1.27 1.51
N ASP A 107 -4.42 1.28 0.57
CA ASP A 107 -5.50 2.26 0.61
C ASP A 107 -6.51 2.01 1.74
N ALA A 108 -7.37 3.00 1.98
CA ALA A 108 -8.31 2.98 3.08
C ALA A 108 -9.32 1.81 3.00
N GLN A 109 -9.75 1.44 1.79
CA GLN A 109 -10.73 0.36 1.59
C GLN A 109 -10.10 -0.98 1.96
N ASP A 110 -8.89 -1.24 1.45
CA ASP A 110 -8.16 -2.47 1.74
C ASP A 110 -7.80 -2.53 3.23
N ARG A 111 -7.30 -1.43 3.82
CA ARG A 111 -7.03 -1.38 5.27
C ARG A 111 -8.27 -1.71 6.10
N GLN A 112 -9.43 -1.15 5.76
CA GLN A 112 -10.67 -1.44 6.47
C GLN A 112 -11.05 -2.90 6.35
N LEU A 113 -10.98 -3.49 5.15
CA LEU A 113 -11.23 -4.92 4.95
C LEU A 113 -10.24 -5.80 5.75
N LEU A 114 -8.95 -5.49 5.72
CA LEU A 114 -7.95 -6.26 6.46
C LEU A 114 -8.21 -6.23 7.96
N ASN A 115 -8.64 -5.09 8.51
CA ASN A 115 -8.99 -4.95 9.92
C ASN A 115 -10.25 -5.73 10.33
N THR A 116 -11.11 -6.16 9.40
CA THR A 116 -12.25 -7.03 9.74
C THR A 116 -11.85 -8.50 9.91
N VAL A 117 -10.69 -8.89 9.37
CA VAL A 117 -10.22 -10.29 9.31
C VAL A 117 -9.01 -10.52 10.21
N PHE A 118 -8.03 -9.63 10.17
CA PHE A 118 -6.74 -9.78 10.84
C PHE A 118 -6.66 -8.90 12.09
N ARG A 119 -5.95 -9.38 13.12
CA ARG A 119 -5.86 -8.70 14.41
C ARG A 119 -5.07 -7.38 14.32
N GLU A 120 -3.96 -7.39 13.58
CA GLU A 120 -3.14 -6.21 13.33
C GLU A 120 -2.79 -6.05 11.86
N VAL A 121 -2.83 -4.81 11.37
CA VAL A 121 -2.48 -4.43 10.00
C VAL A 121 -1.37 -3.37 10.01
N GLY A 122 -0.16 -3.80 9.73
CA GLY A 122 1.01 -2.95 9.57
C GLY A 122 1.34 -2.63 8.12
N GLU A 123 2.19 -1.63 7.95
CA GLU A 123 2.83 -1.26 6.69
C GLU A 123 4.34 -1.14 6.86
N VAL A 124 5.06 -1.52 5.82
CA VAL A 124 6.48 -1.21 5.62
C VAL A 124 6.60 -0.37 4.36
N TYR A 125 7.14 0.84 4.51
CA TYR A 125 7.54 1.66 3.38
C TYR A 125 9.01 1.36 3.05
N GLN A 126 9.22 0.73 1.90
CA GLN A 126 10.54 0.36 1.43
C GLN A 126 10.65 0.67 -0.06
N ALA A 127 11.83 1.16 -0.44
CA ALA A 127 12.22 1.40 -1.81
C ALA A 127 13.54 0.67 -2.11
N THR A 128 14.00 0.71 -3.37
CA THR A 128 15.32 0.16 -3.73
C THR A 128 16.44 0.86 -2.98
N GLU A 129 16.19 2.11 -2.60
CA GLU A 129 17.08 2.99 -1.91
C GLU A 129 17.23 2.63 -0.43
N GLY A 130 16.20 2.11 0.24
CA GLY A 130 16.29 1.73 1.66
C GLY A 130 14.96 1.33 2.33
N PHE A 131 15.05 0.95 3.62
CA PHE A 131 13.91 0.67 4.50
C PHE A 131 13.49 1.96 5.22
N LEU A 132 12.49 2.64 4.67
CA LEU A 132 12.23 4.06 4.93
C LEU A 132 11.26 4.30 6.08
N ALA A 133 10.28 3.42 6.29
CA ALA A 133 9.31 3.56 7.37
C ALA A 133 8.71 2.22 7.78
N ALA A 134 8.24 2.15 9.02
CA ALA A 134 7.57 0.97 9.56
C ALA A 134 6.45 1.37 10.53
N THR A 135 5.37 0.58 10.54
CA THR A 135 4.24 0.81 11.44
C THR A 135 4.61 0.38 12.87
N CYS A 136 4.45 1.31 13.83
CA CYS A 136 4.64 1.04 15.25
C CYS A 136 3.46 0.27 15.86
N ALA A 137 3.58 -0.12 17.13
CA ALA A 137 2.54 -0.84 17.87
C ALA A 137 1.21 -0.07 18.01
N HIS A 138 1.21 1.25 17.80
CA HIS A 138 0.00 2.10 17.82
C HIS A 138 -0.63 2.30 16.42
N GLY A 139 -0.13 1.59 15.38
CA GLY A 139 -0.68 1.68 14.03
C GLY A 139 -0.20 2.87 13.20
N THR A 140 0.64 3.75 13.76
CA THR A 140 1.27 4.86 13.02
C THR A 140 2.50 4.41 12.25
N LEU A 141 2.61 4.82 10.98
CA LEU A 141 3.79 4.64 10.14
C LEU A 141 4.85 5.68 10.50
N HIS A 142 5.98 5.27 11.05
CA HIS A 142 7.09 6.18 11.39
C HIS A 142 8.24 6.04 10.40
N LEU A 143 8.77 7.17 9.95
CA LEU A 143 10.01 7.21 9.19
C LEU A 143 11.18 6.66 10.04
N ASN A 144 12.06 5.88 9.43
CA ASN A 144 13.23 5.26 10.05
C ASN A 144 14.43 6.24 10.06
N GLU A 145 14.25 7.39 10.70
CA GLU A 145 15.23 8.48 10.73
C GLU A 145 16.52 8.13 11.49
N GLU A 146 16.55 7.01 12.21
CA GLU A 146 17.77 6.45 12.79
C GLU A 146 18.74 5.86 11.74
N PHE A 147 18.26 5.55 10.54
CA PHE A 147 19.06 4.97 9.45
C PHE A 147 19.15 5.89 8.23
N VAL A 148 18.12 6.71 8.00
CA VAL A 148 17.98 7.52 6.78
C VAL A 148 17.66 8.96 7.16
N HIS A 149 18.44 9.92 6.69
CA HIS A 149 18.06 11.32 6.78
C HIS A 149 17.03 11.66 5.71
N ILE A 150 15.92 12.30 6.11
CA ILE A 150 14.80 12.62 5.23
C ILE A 150 14.57 14.13 5.26
N GLU A 151 14.75 14.75 4.10
CA GLU A 151 14.46 16.17 3.88
C GLU A 151 13.09 16.28 3.17
N PRO A 152 12.04 16.81 3.82
CA PRO A 152 10.73 16.94 3.19
C PRO A 152 10.71 18.07 2.16
N GLN A 153 10.40 17.74 0.91
CA GLN A 153 10.09 18.72 -0.14
C GLN A 153 8.57 18.95 -0.15
N TRP A 154 8.12 19.94 0.64
CA TRP A 154 6.71 20.24 0.83
C TRP A 154 6.01 20.62 -0.48
N LEU A 155 4.87 19.98 -0.72
CA LEU A 155 3.92 20.30 -1.80
C LEU A 155 2.83 21.24 -1.28
N ASP A 156 2.51 21.14 0.01
CA ASP A 156 1.66 22.03 0.79
C ASP A 156 1.91 21.87 2.30
N GLU A 157 0.96 22.28 3.15
CA GLU A 157 1.04 22.23 4.61
C GLU A 157 1.25 20.82 5.20
N HIS A 158 0.85 19.76 4.49
CA HIS A 158 0.87 18.39 5.02
C HIS A 158 1.52 17.38 4.09
N ARG A 159 1.55 17.64 2.79
CA ARG A 159 2.08 16.72 1.77
C ARG A 159 3.50 17.09 1.39
N PHE A 160 4.35 16.08 1.22
CA PHE A 160 5.71 16.28 0.76
C PHE A 160 6.23 15.09 -0.03
N THR A 161 7.25 15.36 -0.85
CA THR A 161 8.08 14.32 -1.47
C THR A 161 9.38 14.18 -0.67
N PRO A 162 9.78 12.98 -0.24
CA PRO A 162 11.00 12.80 0.54
C PRO A 162 12.26 12.86 -0.35
N LEU A 163 13.23 13.63 0.10
CA LEU A 163 14.61 13.60 -0.39
C LEU A 163 15.45 12.86 0.67
N ILE A 164 16.08 11.76 0.29
CA ILE A 164 16.66 10.80 1.25
C ILE A 164 18.18 10.72 1.15
N THR A 165 18.83 10.52 2.29
CA THR A 165 20.26 10.15 2.40
C THR A 165 20.38 8.94 3.32
N ASP A 166 20.89 7.83 2.81
CA ASP A 166 21.05 6.59 3.58
C ASP A 166 22.44 6.54 4.23
N PHE A 167 22.49 6.37 5.56
CA PHE A 167 23.74 6.31 6.32
C PHE A 167 24.24 4.89 6.58
N THR A 168 23.47 3.88 6.18
CA THR A 168 23.78 2.47 6.41
C THR A 168 24.48 1.80 5.25
N ARG A 169 24.50 2.45 4.07
CA ARG A 169 25.03 1.89 2.84
C ARG A 169 26.39 2.48 2.47
N SER A 170 27.32 1.58 2.20
CA SER A 170 28.62 1.84 1.55
C SER A 170 28.59 1.47 0.06
N THR A 171 27.79 0.47 -0.30
CA THR A 171 27.58 0.01 -1.67
C THR A 171 26.42 0.78 -2.29
N GLN A 172 26.71 1.53 -3.37
CA GLN A 172 25.78 2.44 -4.03
C GLN A 172 25.19 3.48 -3.05
N PRO A 173 26.01 4.45 -2.60
CA PRO A 173 25.56 5.49 -1.67
C PRO A 173 24.36 6.26 -2.23
N ILE A 174 23.34 6.45 -1.40
CA ILE A 174 22.15 7.25 -1.71
C ILE A 174 22.29 8.56 -0.95
N VAL A 175 22.51 9.66 -1.66
CA VAL A 175 22.72 10.99 -1.07
C VAL A 175 21.80 11.99 -1.74
N ARG A 176 20.94 12.63 -0.94
CA ARG A 176 19.92 13.58 -1.41
C ARG A 176 19.16 13.06 -2.63
N TYR A 177 18.78 11.79 -2.61
CA TYR A 177 18.03 11.17 -3.70
C TYR A 177 16.54 11.48 -3.53
N ARG A 178 15.91 12.04 -4.56
CA ARG A 178 14.50 12.40 -4.52
C ARG A 178 13.67 11.19 -4.92
N LEU A 179 12.79 10.74 -4.02
CA LEU A 179 11.79 9.73 -4.37
C LEU A 179 10.62 10.37 -5.13
N ASP A 180 9.80 9.55 -5.77
CA ASP A 180 8.61 10.01 -6.50
C ASP A 180 7.30 9.79 -5.74
N ASP A 181 7.40 9.34 -4.49
CA ASP A 181 6.24 9.12 -3.62
C ASP A 181 5.79 10.44 -2.97
N VAL A 182 4.49 10.54 -2.69
CA VAL A 182 3.89 11.63 -1.92
C VAL A 182 3.47 11.10 -0.55
N LEU A 183 4.06 11.67 0.49
CA LEU A 183 3.78 11.33 1.89
C LEU A 183 2.93 12.41 2.51
N VAL A 184 2.01 12.01 3.40
CA VAL A 184 1.21 12.93 4.20
C VAL A 184 1.67 12.85 5.64
N ARG A 185 2.22 13.95 6.15
CA ARG A 185 2.66 14.04 7.55
C ARG A 185 1.45 13.98 8.49
N GLN A 186 1.60 13.23 9.59
CA GLN A 186 0.66 13.28 10.69
C GLN A 186 0.84 14.57 11.50
N SER A 187 -0.27 15.28 11.77
CA SER A 187 -0.25 16.55 12.49
C SER A 187 0.11 16.38 13.97
N GLU A 188 -0.39 15.31 14.58
CA GLU A 188 -0.21 15.03 16.01
C GLU A 188 0.94 14.04 16.26
N PRO A 189 1.68 14.19 17.37
CA PRO A 189 2.63 13.18 17.82
C PRO A 189 1.97 11.82 18.03
N CYS A 190 2.69 10.74 17.72
CA CYS A 190 2.19 9.40 17.99
C CYS A 190 2.25 9.09 19.50
N ALA A 191 1.23 8.41 20.02
CA ALA A 191 1.18 7.94 21.40
C ALA A 191 2.27 6.91 21.75
N CYS A 192 2.97 6.35 20.75
CA CYS A 192 4.08 5.43 20.97
C CYS A 192 5.33 6.11 21.57
N GLY A 193 5.40 7.44 21.55
CA GLY A 193 6.52 8.22 22.07
C GLY A 193 7.74 8.33 21.13
N GLN A 194 7.68 7.73 19.93
CA GLN A 194 8.75 7.84 18.94
C GLN A 194 8.82 9.26 18.37
N HIS A 195 10.01 9.85 18.37
CA HIS A 195 10.24 11.22 17.89
C HIS A 195 10.38 11.34 16.38
N SER A 196 10.62 10.22 15.68
CA SER A 196 10.74 10.27 14.22
C SER A 196 9.41 10.61 13.57
N MET A 197 9.47 11.27 12.42
CA MET A 197 8.32 11.81 11.73
C MET A 197 7.26 10.74 11.47
N ALA A 198 6.06 11.00 11.97
CA ALA A 198 4.88 10.19 11.77
C ALA A 198 4.21 10.53 10.42
N ILE A 199 3.87 9.49 9.66
CA ILE A 199 3.21 9.56 8.37
C ILE A 199 1.78 9.06 8.54
N ALA A 200 0.81 9.91 8.19
CA ALA A 200 -0.60 9.56 8.22
C ALA A 200 -0.96 8.55 7.11
N ARG A 201 -0.35 8.70 5.93
CA ARG A 201 -0.49 7.79 4.78
C ARG A 201 0.51 8.10 3.67
N ILE A 202 0.62 7.18 2.73
CA ILE A 202 1.33 7.33 1.45
C ILE A 202 0.25 7.53 0.37
N GLU A 203 0.22 8.66 -0.33
CA GLU A 203 -0.78 8.90 -1.40
C GLU A 203 -0.45 8.12 -2.69
N GLY A 204 0.75 7.55 -2.77
CA GLY A 204 1.28 6.82 -3.90
C GLY A 204 2.33 7.62 -4.67
N ARG A 205 2.55 7.24 -5.92
CA ARG A 205 3.50 7.92 -6.79
C ARG A 205 2.87 9.18 -7.39
N ARG A 206 3.69 10.20 -7.59
CA ARG A 206 3.29 11.45 -8.23
C ARG A 206 2.63 11.25 -9.61
N ASP A 207 3.03 10.21 -10.34
CA ASP A 207 2.51 9.93 -11.68
C ASP A 207 1.16 9.20 -11.68
N ASP A 208 0.71 8.67 -10.53
CA ASP A 208 -0.61 8.05 -10.40
C ASP A 208 -1.64 9.15 -10.13
N GLN A 209 -1.99 9.87 -11.20
CA GLN A 209 -2.86 11.06 -11.15
C GLN A 209 -3.80 11.13 -12.35
N LEU A 210 -4.98 11.71 -12.11
CA LEU A 210 -5.87 12.19 -13.15
C LEU A 210 -5.49 13.62 -13.52
N LEU A 211 -5.72 14.00 -14.77
CA LEU A 211 -5.59 15.38 -15.23
C LEU A 211 -6.93 15.81 -15.81
N LEU A 212 -7.71 16.59 -15.05
CA LEU A 212 -9.10 16.92 -15.35
C LEU A 212 -9.27 18.41 -15.64
N PRO A 213 -10.26 18.83 -16.45
CA PRO A 213 -10.51 20.25 -16.72
C PRO A 213 -10.97 20.97 -15.45
N ASP A 214 -10.39 22.12 -15.17
CA ASP A 214 -10.86 23.01 -14.10
C ASP A 214 -11.98 23.95 -14.59
N GLN A 215 -12.61 24.64 -13.64
CA GLN A 215 -13.67 25.63 -13.92
C GLN A 215 -13.16 26.89 -14.64
N GLN A 216 -11.85 27.16 -14.60
CA GLN A 216 -11.21 28.32 -15.21
C GLN A 216 -10.73 28.07 -16.65
N GLY A 217 -10.93 26.85 -17.18
CA GLY A 217 -10.55 26.45 -18.53
C GLY A 217 -9.13 25.87 -18.63
N GLY A 218 -8.44 25.68 -17.50
CA GLY A 218 -7.18 24.96 -17.39
C GLY A 218 -7.37 23.46 -17.11
N MET A 219 -6.25 22.81 -16.78
CA MET A 219 -6.23 21.41 -16.34
C MET A 219 -5.65 21.33 -14.94
N GLN A 220 -6.27 20.53 -14.09
CA GLN A 220 -5.88 20.32 -12.71
C GLN A 220 -5.57 18.84 -12.44
N ILE A 221 -4.53 18.64 -11.65
CA ILE A 221 -4.09 17.32 -11.18
C ILE A 221 -4.98 16.89 -10.01
N ILE A 222 -5.47 15.65 -10.08
CA ILE A 222 -6.14 14.97 -8.96
C ILE A 222 -5.37 13.69 -8.65
N PHE A 223 -4.81 13.60 -7.45
CA PHE A 223 -4.05 12.43 -7.00
C PHE A 223 -4.96 11.21 -6.79
N ALA A 224 -4.44 10.02 -7.10
CA ALA A 224 -5.17 8.76 -7.01
C ALA A 224 -5.78 8.52 -5.62
N ASP A 225 -5.03 8.75 -4.55
CA ASP A 225 -5.46 8.53 -3.16
C ASP A 225 -6.73 9.32 -2.79
N LEU A 226 -6.91 10.54 -3.31
CA LEU A 226 -8.13 11.30 -3.09
C LEU A 226 -9.36 10.58 -3.70
N CYS A 227 -9.22 10.05 -4.91
CA CYS A 227 -10.26 9.26 -5.58
C CYS A 227 -10.50 7.95 -4.83
N SER A 228 -9.43 7.27 -4.43
CA SER A 228 -9.50 6.00 -3.72
C SER A 228 -10.25 6.10 -2.41
N ARG A 229 -10.05 7.18 -1.63
CA ARG A 229 -10.83 7.42 -0.40
C ARG A 229 -12.30 7.67 -0.66
N ALA A 230 -12.63 8.48 -1.67
CA ALA A 230 -14.03 8.76 -2.02
C ALA A 230 -14.76 7.46 -2.43
N ILE A 231 -14.08 6.58 -3.17
CA ILE A 231 -14.62 5.28 -3.56
C ILE A 231 -14.69 4.32 -2.37
N ALA A 232 -13.68 4.30 -1.50
CA ALA A 232 -13.64 3.45 -0.30
C ALA A 232 -14.84 3.68 0.62
N ASN A 233 -15.29 4.94 0.74
CA ASN A 233 -16.46 5.29 1.55
C ASN A 233 -17.80 4.99 0.86
N ALA A 234 -17.78 4.71 -0.44
CA ALA A 234 -18.98 4.62 -1.28
C ALA A 234 -19.32 3.19 -1.71
N LEU A 235 -18.31 2.35 -1.92
CA LEU A 235 -18.47 0.97 -2.38
C LEU A 235 -18.33 -0.03 -1.22
N PRO A 236 -18.93 -1.23 -1.32
CA PRO A 236 -18.72 -2.29 -0.34
C PRO A 236 -17.23 -2.63 -0.16
N LEU A 237 -16.83 -3.00 1.06
CA LEU A 237 -15.43 -3.34 1.35
C LEU A 237 -14.91 -4.53 0.53
N THR A 238 -15.80 -5.48 0.23
CA THR A 238 -15.49 -6.68 -0.58
C THR A 238 -15.39 -6.37 -2.07
N SER A 239 -16.03 -5.30 -2.53
CA SER A 239 -15.99 -4.87 -3.92
C SER A 239 -14.65 -4.27 -4.29
N ASP A 240 -14.13 -4.70 -5.43
CA ASP A 240 -12.94 -4.12 -6.01
C ASP A 240 -13.28 -3.21 -7.19
N TYR A 241 -12.41 -2.26 -7.51
CA TYR A 241 -12.70 -1.21 -8.49
C TYR A 241 -11.50 -0.77 -9.33
N ARG A 242 -11.81 -0.09 -10.43
CA ARG A 242 -10.87 0.63 -11.28
C ARG A 242 -11.49 1.92 -11.82
N LEU A 243 -10.78 3.04 -11.65
CA LEU A 243 -11.09 4.33 -12.26
C LEU A 243 -10.10 4.60 -13.38
N ILE A 244 -10.59 4.78 -14.59
CA ILE A 244 -9.78 4.97 -15.79
C ILE A 244 -10.13 6.31 -16.40
N GLN A 245 -9.13 7.15 -16.63
CA GLN A 245 -9.26 8.30 -17.51
C GLN A 245 -8.97 7.87 -18.95
N LEU A 246 -10.01 7.91 -19.79
CA LEU A 246 -9.98 7.52 -21.20
C LEU A 246 -9.60 8.70 -22.11
N SER A 247 -9.94 9.92 -21.70
CA SER A 247 -9.55 11.17 -22.37
C SER A 247 -9.51 12.33 -21.37
N LYS A 248 -9.21 13.55 -21.81
CA LYS A 248 -9.27 14.76 -20.94
C LYS A 248 -10.61 14.94 -20.22
N THR A 249 -11.72 14.48 -20.81
CA THR A 249 -13.07 14.65 -20.27
C THR A 249 -13.79 13.36 -19.96
N ARG A 250 -13.28 12.19 -20.39
CA ARG A 250 -13.99 10.91 -20.23
C ARG A 250 -13.37 10.05 -19.15
N LEU A 251 -14.19 9.64 -18.18
CA LEU A 251 -13.84 8.75 -17.08
C LEU A 251 -14.67 7.47 -17.13
N GLN A 252 -14.07 6.36 -16.74
CA GLN A 252 -14.73 5.08 -16.56
C GLN A 252 -14.51 4.56 -15.14
N LEU A 253 -15.59 4.24 -14.44
CA LEU A 253 -15.55 3.54 -13.16
C LEU A 253 -16.08 2.11 -13.35
N ILE A 254 -15.22 1.14 -13.07
CA ILE A 254 -15.52 -0.28 -13.11
C ILE A 254 -15.48 -0.80 -11.67
N ALA A 255 -16.50 -1.53 -11.22
CA ALA A 255 -16.42 -2.21 -9.94
C ALA A 255 -17.28 -3.47 -9.87
N ASP A 256 -16.89 -4.37 -8.98
CA ASP A 256 -17.63 -5.60 -8.67
C ASP A 256 -18.67 -5.35 -7.57
N CYS A 257 -19.76 -4.69 -7.93
CA CYS A 257 -20.83 -4.28 -7.01
C CYS A 257 -22.17 -4.18 -7.76
N THR A 258 -23.25 -3.87 -7.05
CA THR A 258 -24.52 -3.57 -7.71
C THR A 258 -24.44 -2.26 -8.49
N GLN A 259 -25.31 -2.11 -9.50
CA GLN A 259 -25.40 -0.88 -10.28
C GLN A 259 -25.68 0.36 -9.40
N ALA A 260 -26.51 0.21 -8.36
CA ALA A 260 -26.85 1.30 -7.44
C ALA A 260 -25.65 1.76 -6.60
N GLU A 261 -24.82 0.82 -6.13
CA GLU A 261 -23.57 1.11 -5.42
C GLU A 261 -22.57 1.81 -6.34
N LEU A 262 -22.42 1.33 -7.58
CA LEU A 262 -21.53 1.93 -8.57
C LEU A 262 -21.92 3.38 -8.89
N GLU A 263 -23.21 3.65 -9.07
CA GLU A 263 -23.73 5.00 -9.26
C GLU A 263 -23.52 5.90 -8.04
N HIS A 264 -23.64 5.34 -6.83
CA HIS A 264 -23.30 6.06 -5.60
C HIS A 264 -21.82 6.43 -5.57
N GLY A 265 -20.91 5.50 -5.89
CA GLY A 265 -19.48 5.75 -6.04
C GLY A 265 -19.17 6.85 -7.07
N GLY A 266 -19.82 6.81 -8.24
CA GLY A 266 -19.71 7.85 -9.26
C GLY A 266 -20.13 9.23 -8.74
N ARG A 267 -21.26 9.32 -8.01
CA ARG A 267 -21.72 10.58 -7.41
C ARG A 267 -20.76 11.13 -6.35
N GLN A 268 -20.14 10.27 -5.55
CA GLN A 268 -19.13 10.69 -4.56
C GLN A 268 -17.88 11.26 -5.24
N LEU A 269 -17.42 10.64 -6.32
CA LEU A 269 -16.32 11.20 -7.12
C LEU A 269 -16.66 12.55 -7.75
N VAL A 270 -17.87 12.70 -8.30
CA VAL A 270 -18.32 14.00 -8.85
C VAL A 270 -18.36 15.07 -7.76
N THR A 271 -18.88 14.75 -6.58
CA THR A 271 -18.93 15.67 -5.43
C THR A 271 -17.51 16.09 -5.01
N LEU A 272 -16.60 15.12 -4.89
CA LEU A 272 -15.20 15.36 -4.60
C LEU A 272 -14.56 16.28 -5.66
N PHE A 273 -14.73 15.99 -6.94
CA PHE A 273 -14.15 16.77 -8.03
C PHE A 273 -14.67 18.21 -8.04
N ALA A 274 -15.97 18.42 -7.80
CA ALA A 274 -16.53 19.76 -7.66
C ALA A 274 -15.89 20.54 -6.50
N GLN A 275 -15.66 19.90 -5.35
CA GLN A 275 -14.96 20.52 -4.20
C GLN A 275 -13.51 20.88 -4.50
N GLN A 276 -12.87 20.15 -5.44
CA GLN A 276 -11.53 20.45 -5.91
C GLN A 276 -11.50 21.50 -7.03
N GLY A 277 -12.64 22.06 -7.46
CA GLY A 277 -12.69 23.07 -8.52
C GLY A 277 -12.65 22.51 -9.95
N ILE A 278 -12.89 21.20 -10.11
CA ILE A 278 -13.01 20.55 -11.43
C ILE A 278 -14.33 20.93 -12.09
N ALA A 279 -14.31 21.13 -13.41
CA ALA A 279 -15.49 21.35 -14.24
C ALA A 279 -16.21 20.03 -14.50
N THR A 280 -16.98 19.56 -13.51
CA THR A 280 -17.66 18.25 -13.56
C THR A 280 -18.73 18.14 -14.63
N ASP A 281 -19.29 19.27 -15.06
CA ASP A 281 -20.24 19.39 -16.19
C ASP A 281 -19.62 19.00 -17.54
N LYS A 282 -18.30 19.13 -17.66
CA LYS A 282 -17.54 18.72 -18.84
C LYS A 282 -17.13 17.25 -18.82
N LEU A 283 -17.39 16.53 -17.73
CA LEU A 283 -16.97 15.13 -17.58
C LEU A 283 -18.04 14.16 -18.07
N GLU A 284 -17.63 13.23 -18.93
CA GLU A 284 -18.44 12.11 -19.38
C GLU A 284 -18.08 10.86 -18.58
N TRP A 285 -19.09 10.19 -18.03
CA TRP A 285 -18.91 9.00 -17.18
C TRP A 285 -19.40 7.74 -17.86
N GLN A 286 -18.56 6.71 -17.82
CA GLN A 286 -18.94 5.34 -18.13
C GLN A 286 -18.89 4.50 -16.85
N LEU A 287 -20.03 3.97 -16.42
CA LEU A 287 -20.12 3.07 -15.28
C LEU A 287 -20.24 1.64 -15.80
N THR A 288 -19.40 0.72 -15.30
CA THR A 288 -19.41 -0.69 -15.71
C THR A 288 -19.39 -1.60 -14.48
N VAL A 289 -20.47 -2.35 -14.26
CA VAL A 289 -20.49 -3.42 -13.25
C VAL A 289 -19.77 -4.63 -13.81
N GLN A 290 -18.61 -4.96 -13.25
CA GLN A 290 -17.79 -6.07 -13.68
C GLN A 290 -16.78 -6.45 -12.59
N ALA A 291 -16.56 -7.76 -12.42
CA ALA A 291 -15.50 -8.28 -11.57
C ALA A 291 -14.12 -7.71 -11.96
N VAL A 292 -13.43 -7.10 -11.00
CA VAL A 292 -12.07 -6.59 -11.17
C VAL A 292 -11.10 -7.62 -10.63
N MET A 293 -10.57 -8.46 -11.51
CA MET A 293 -9.64 -9.52 -11.12
C MET A 293 -8.29 -8.94 -10.70
N PRO A 294 -7.69 -9.42 -9.59
CA PRO A 294 -6.34 -9.03 -9.21
C PRO A 294 -5.33 -9.60 -10.21
N ASN A 295 -4.16 -8.95 -10.29
CA ASN A 295 -3.04 -9.47 -11.05
C ASN A 295 -1.77 -9.41 -10.21
N PHE A 296 -1.47 -10.51 -9.52
CA PHE A 296 -0.41 -10.57 -8.52
C PHE A 296 1.01 -10.45 -9.10
N ASP A 297 1.18 -10.66 -10.41
CA ASP A 297 2.46 -10.52 -11.11
C ASP A 297 2.93 -9.05 -11.21
N ARG A 298 2.02 -8.08 -11.07
CA ARG A 298 2.25 -6.65 -11.32
C ARG A 298 1.73 -5.81 -10.16
N LYS A 299 2.30 -4.61 -9.99
CA LYS A 299 1.81 -3.69 -8.98
C LYS A 299 0.41 -3.26 -9.35
N ARG A 300 -0.51 -3.37 -8.41
CA ARG A 300 -1.89 -2.94 -8.60
C ARG A 300 -1.97 -1.42 -8.82
N ARG A 301 -2.69 -0.99 -9.85
CA ARG A 301 -3.12 0.41 -10.03
C ARG A 301 -4.63 0.47 -10.19
N ARG A 302 -5.33 1.08 -9.23
CA ARG A 302 -6.78 1.28 -9.28
C ARG A 302 -7.17 2.53 -10.06
N ILE A 303 -6.33 3.56 -10.05
CA ILE A 303 -6.55 4.79 -10.80
C ILE A 303 -5.53 4.83 -11.94
N VAL A 304 -6.00 4.95 -13.18
CA VAL A 304 -5.15 4.89 -14.37
C VAL A 304 -5.53 6.00 -15.34
N ARG A 305 -4.54 6.71 -15.86
CA ARG A 305 -4.71 7.61 -17.00
C ARG A 305 -4.16 6.93 -18.25
N GLN A 306 -5.02 6.69 -19.23
CA GLN A 306 -4.55 6.20 -20.54
C GLN A 306 -3.84 7.34 -21.26
N ALA A 307 -2.70 7.03 -21.89
CA ALA A 307 -2.04 8.00 -22.77
C ALA A 307 -2.95 8.26 -23.97
N GLU A 308 -3.13 9.53 -24.35
CA GLU A 308 -3.77 9.87 -25.63
C GLU A 308 -2.93 9.22 -26.73
N ALA A 309 -3.57 8.37 -27.56
CA ALA A 309 -2.95 7.74 -28.72
C ALA A 309 -2.71 8.77 -29.84
#